data_AF-A0A0C9U4N4-F1
#
_entry.id   AF-A0A0C9U4N4-F1
#
_cell.length_a   1.000
_cell.length_b   1.000
_cell.length_c   1.000
_cell.angle_alpha   90.00
_cell.angle_beta   90.00
_cell.angle_gamma   90.00
#
_symmetry.space_group_name_H-M   'P 1'
#
loop_
_entity.id
_entity.type
_entity.pdbx_description
1 polymer ?
#
loop_
_entity_poly.entity_id
_entity_poly.type
_entity_poly.pdbx_seq_one_letter_code
_entity_poly.pdbx_strand_id
1 'polypeptide(L)'
;MVKRLALIAGTEVQCAEDSPVQARAHPNVLKATVWLNNLYHVKSGKTPEGVDLSVPLVYADRFRIRHPGVQWDANPPHVDGGSIERWEDANFRRCFQDILSGNWRQHDPYGLEHRLDARSSLYGRPSQATVFRTFQGWLAMSETAPTQGTLRVFPDVALSNAYTILRPFFRPTVPLDSADILDAKNWKFDISTPDFPGIRSQGTGFEGPMPTPDLHPHMRLEETMTSVPKVNPGDMVFWHCDVVHSVEMEHTGNNDSAVMYIPALPKTPQNSTYITKQLQTFLTGENPPDFAKAKEGTTYVGLGAEADIKEPISRIAMGLPIQVA
;
A
#
# COMPACT_ATOMS: atom_id res chain seq x y z
N MET A 1 15.27 5.78 10.88
CA MET A 1 15.31 7.23 10.58
C MET A 1 15.13 7.40 9.06
N VAL A 2 13.93 7.76 8.59
CA VAL A 2 13.69 7.98 7.15
C VAL A 2 14.23 9.35 6.77
N LYS A 3 15.34 9.40 6.03
CA LYS A 3 15.88 10.67 5.50
C LYS A 3 14.98 11.14 4.34
N ARG A 4 14.70 12.45 4.35
CA ARG A 4 13.71 13.18 3.53
C ARG A 4 14.12 13.33 2.07
N LEU A 5 13.12 13.64 1.24
CA LEU A 5 13.23 14.17 -0.13
C LEU A 5 14.27 15.29 -0.21
N ALA A 6 15.34 15.04 -0.96
CA ALA A 6 16.11 15.99 -1.76
C ALA A 6 17.18 15.15 -2.50
N LEU A 7 17.17 15.16 -3.83
CA LEU A 7 18.34 14.71 -4.59
C LEU A 7 19.45 15.74 -4.33
N ILE A 8 20.52 15.34 -3.65
CA ILE A 8 21.81 16.02 -3.75
C ILE A 8 22.54 15.35 -4.91
N ALA A 9 22.69 16.10 -6.00
CA ALA A 9 23.61 15.74 -7.08
C ALA A 9 25.06 15.84 -6.56
N GLY A 10 25.85 14.78 -6.76
CA GLY A 10 27.29 14.80 -6.56
C GLY A 10 27.91 13.47 -6.15
N THR A 11 28.07 12.56 -7.12
CA THR A 11 29.34 11.94 -7.59
C THR A 11 28.98 10.62 -8.29
N GLU A 12 29.05 10.67 -9.62
CA GLU A 12 29.02 9.58 -10.61
C GLU A 12 28.36 8.24 -10.20
N VAL A 13 27.02 8.20 -10.32
CA VAL A 13 26.28 7.03 -10.79
C VAL A 13 25.25 7.53 -11.79
N GLN A 14 25.43 7.17 -13.06
CA GLN A 14 24.56 7.54 -14.17
C GLN A 14 23.37 6.57 -14.19
N CYS A 15 22.37 6.84 -13.36
CA CYS A 15 21.02 6.28 -13.46
C CYS A 15 19.99 7.37 -13.11
N ALA A 16 19.18 7.69 -14.12
CA ALA A 16 18.04 8.60 -14.19
C ALA A 16 18.34 10.11 -14.24
N GLU A 17 18.30 10.65 -15.46
CA GLU A 17 18.07 12.08 -15.78
C GLU A 17 16.67 12.58 -15.35
N ASP A 18 15.86 11.73 -14.69
CA ASP A 18 14.46 11.98 -14.39
C ASP A 18 14.21 12.19 -12.89
N SER A 19 13.64 13.34 -12.55
CA SER A 19 13.14 13.65 -11.20
C SER A 19 12.05 12.67 -10.74
N PRO A 20 11.78 12.53 -9.42
CA PRO A 20 10.64 11.75 -8.93
C PRO A 20 9.29 12.15 -9.53
N VAL A 21 9.16 13.39 -10.00
CA VAL A 21 7.98 13.87 -10.73
C VAL A 21 7.89 13.20 -12.09
N GLN A 22 8.98 13.19 -12.86
CA GLN A 22 9.04 12.54 -14.18
C GLN A 22 8.77 11.05 -14.09
N ALA A 23 9.35 10.34 -13.12
CA ALA A 23 9.11 8.91 -12.94
C ALA A 23 7.62 8.59 -12.72
N ARG A 24 6.92 9.36 -11.88
CA ARG A 24 5.48 9.17 -11.62
C ARG A 24 4.61 9.60 -12.79
N ALA A 25 5.03 10.66 -13.50
CA ALA A 25 4.36 11.21 -14.66
C ALA A 25 4.64 10.42 -15.95
N HIS A 26 5.53 9.43 -15.93
CA HIS A 26 5.97 8.75 -17.14
C HIS A 26 4.80 7.98 -17.80
N PRO A 27 4.59 8.10 -19.13
CA PRO A 27 3.47 7.45 -19.82
C PRO A 27 3.37 5.93 -19.59
N ASN A 28 4.49 5.22 -19.50
CA ASN A 28 4.47 3.78 -19.23
C ASN A 28 3.95 3.45 -17.83
N VAL A 29 4.28 4.27 -16.83
CA VAL A 29 3.78 4.12 -15.45
C VAL A 29 2.28 4.37 -15.43
N LEU A 30 1.81 5.44 -16.08
CA LEU A 30 0.38 5.75 -16.17
C LEU A 30 -0.42 4.66 -16.90
N LYS A 31 0.13 4.08 -17.97
CA LYS A 31 -0.47 2.93 -18.68
C LYS A 31 -0.54 1.69 -17.78
N ALA A 32 0.52 1.38 -17.04
CA ALA A 32 0.52 0.28 -16.08
C ALA A 32 -0.53 0.49 -14.98
N THR A 33 -0.65 1.71 -14.44
CA THR A 33 -1.68 2.10 -13.47
C THR A 33 -3.09 1.87 -14.02
N VAL A 34 -3.36 2.28 -15.26
CA VAL A 34 -4.67 2.03 -15.90
C VAL A 34 -4.94 0.53 -16.02
N TRP A 35 -3.97 -0.25 -16.49
CA TRP A 35 -4.11 -1.71 -16.60
C TRP A 35 -4.42 -2.36 -15.25
N LEU A 36 -3.67 -2.00 -14.20
CA LEU A 36 -3.89 -2.48 -12.83
C LEU A 36 -5.26 -2.09 -12.29
N ASN A 37 -5.65 -0.81 -12.45
CA ASN A 37 -6.94 -0.32 -11.98
C ASN A 37 -8.10 -1.12 -12.58
N ASN A 38 -8.01 -1.51 -13.85
CA ASN A 38 -9.05 -2.29 -14.55
C ASN A 38 -9.07 -3.79 -14.19
N LEU A 39 -8.18 -4.25 -13.29
CA LEU A 39 -8.37 -5.56 -12.63
C LEU A 39 -9.51 -5.49 -11.59
N TYR A 40 -9.81 -4.31 -11.06
CA TYR A 40 -10.99 -4.07 -10.23
C TYR A 40 -12.24 -3.93 -11.08
N HIS A 41 -13.39 -4.24 -10.50
CA HIS A 41 -14.67 -4.11 -11.18
C HIS A 41 -15.83 -3.80 -10.24
N VAL A 42 -16.91 -3.32 -10.84
CA VAL A 42 -18.15 -2.96 -10.16
C VAL A 42 -19.17 -4.06 -10.44
N LYS A 43 -19.57 -4.82 -9.40
CA LYS A 43 -20.41 -6.01 -9.53
C LYS A 43 -21.80 -5.72 -10.09
N SER A 44 -22.38 -4.57 -9.76
CA SER A 44 -23.66 -4.11 -10.32
C SER A 44 -23.60 -3.73 -11.80
N GLY A 45 -22.40 -3.62 -12.38
CA GLY A 45 -22.19 -3.14 -13.75
C GLY A 45 -22.40 -1.64 -13.93
N LYS A 46 -22.74 -0.88 -12.86
CA LYS A 46 -22.96 0.56 -12.92
C LYS A 46 -21.84 1.30 -12.20
N THR A 47 -20.88 1.82 -12.98
CA THR A 47 -19.81 2.67 -12.44
C THR A 47 -20.41 3.88 -11.70
N PRO A 48 -20.06 4.10 -10.42
CA PRO A 48 -20.52 5.27 -9.67
C PRO A 48 -20.07 6.58 -10.30
N GLU A 49 -20.82 7.66 -10.04
CA GLU A 49 -20.47 8.99 -10.55
C GLU A 49 -19.09 9.43 -10.05
N GLY A 50 -18.29 10.02 -10.94
CA GLY A 50 -16.94 10.50 -10.63
C GLY A 50 -15.88 9.40 -10.51
N VAL A 51 -16.23 8.12 -10.73
CA VAL A 51 -15.29 7.00 -10.77
C VAL A 51 -14.91 6.68 -12.21
N ASP A 52 -13.61 6.63 -12.49
CA ASP A 52 -13.06 6.23 -13.78
C ASP A 52 -11.74 5.48 -13.59
N LEU A 53 -11.77 4.16 -13.81
CA LEU A 53 -10.59 3.29 -13.68
C LEU A 53 -9.57 3.50 -14.82
N SER A 54 -9.99 4.13 -15.92
CA SER A 54 -9.13 4.44 -17.06
C SER A 54 -8.43 5.79 -16.95
N VAL A 55 -8.74 6.58 -15.93
CA VAL A 55 -8.02 7.83 -15.62
C VAL A 55 -7.08 7.58 -14.43
N PRO A 56 -5.76 7.46 -14.67
CA PRO A 56 -4.79 7.28 -13.59
C PRO A 56 -4.57 8.60 -12.87
N LEU A 57 -4.39 8.54 -11.55
CA LEU A 57 -3.96 9.65 -10.71
C LEU A 57 -2.59 9.37 -10.10
N VAL A 58 -1.85 10.43 -9.73
CA VAL A 58 -0.49 10.31 -9.16
C VAL A 58 -0.50 10.65 -7.68
N TYR A 59 -0.06 9.70 -6.85
CA TYR A 59 0.18 9.92 -5.43
C TYR A 59 1.67 10.17 -5.15
N ALA A 60 1.99 11.30 -4.55
CA ALA A 60 3.35 11.68 -4.20
C ALA A 60 3.76 11.01 -2.88
N ASP A 61 4.58 9.96 -2.96
CA ASP A 61 5.13 9.26 -1.79
C ASP A 61 6.65 9.48 -1.68
N ARG A 62 7.30 8.75 -0.77
CA ARG A 62 8.73 8.76 -0.51
C ARG A 62 9.45 7.78 -1.44
N PHE A 63 10.76 7.72 -1.26
CA PHE A 63 11.60 6.62 -1.74
C PHE A 63 12.28 5.96 -0.54
N ARG A 64 12.84 4.78 -0.75
CA ARG A 64 13.62 4.04 0.24
C ARG A 64 14.97 3.71 -0.36
N ILE A 65 16.04 3.99 0.38
CA ILE A 65 17.38 3.48 0.09
C ILE A 65 17.78 2.66 1.31
N ARG A 66 18.03 1.36 1.10
CA ARG A 66 18.41 0.42 2.15
C ARG A 66 19.82 -0.09 1.92
N HIS A 67 20.72 0.23 2.84
CA HIS A 67 22.10 -0.25 2.81
C HIS A 67 22.21 -1.74 3.20
N PRO A 68 23.22 -2.46 2.70
CA PRO A 68 23.58 -3.81 3.15
C PRO A 68 23.85 -3.93 4.66
N GLY A 69 23.71 -5.16 5.17
CA GLY A 69 24.22 -5.58 6.49
C GLY A 69 23.40 -5.17 7.72
N VAL A 70 22.59 -4.11 7.63
CA VAL A 70 21.75 -3.69 8.76
C VAL A 70 20.43 -4.47 8.77
N GLN A 71 20.18 -5.20 9.86
CA GLN A 71 18.88 -5.82 10.11
C GLN A 71 17.79 -4.75 10.22
N TRP A 72 16.65 -5.01 9.59
CA TRP A 72 15.51 -4.10 9.52
C TRP A 72 14.24 -4.86 9.91
N ASP A 73 13.72 -4.57 11.09
CA ASP A 73 12.50 -5.17 11.64
C ASP A 73 11.28 -4.24 11.61
N ALA A 74 11.44 -3.01 11.08
CA ALA A 74 10.38 -1.99 11.12
C ALA A 74 9.14 -2.27 10.24
N ASN A 75 9.16 -3.31 9.39
CA ASN A 75 8.04 -3.64 8.49
C ASN A 75 7.74 -5.15 8.49
N PRO A 76 7.25 -5.71 9.63
CA PRO A 76 6.80 -7.10 9.70
C PRO A 76 5.55 -7.33 8.82
N PRO A 77 5.05 -8.57 8.66
CA PRO A 77 3.82 -8.83 7.91
C PRO A 77 2.66 -7.95 8.35
N HIS A 78 2.09 -7.20 7.41
CA HIS A 78 0.97 -6.27 7.64
C HIS A 78 0.15 -6.01 6.38
N VAL A 79 -1.01 -5.37 6.56
CA VAL A 79 -1.84 -4.81 5.49
C VAL A 79 -2.10 -3.32 5.80
N ASP A 80 -1.91 -2.45 4.82
CA ASP A 80 -2.20 -1.01 4.95
C ASP A 80 -3.65 -0.67 4.56
N GLY A 81 -3.96 0.63 4.46
CA GLY A 81 -5.22 1.10 3.88
C GLY A 81 -6.44 0.90 4.78
N GLY A 82 -6.22 0.76 6.08
CA GLY A 82 -7.21 0.54 7.12
C GLY A 82 -6.63 -0.33 8.22
N SER A 83 -7.25 -0.32 9.40
CA SER A 83 -6.92 -1.19 10.52
C SER A 83 -8.20 -1.84 11.05
N ILE A 84 -8.68 -1.45 12.23
CA ILE A 84 -9.95 -1.91 12.80
C ILE A 84 -11.14 -1.53 11.93
N GLU A 85 -10.97 -0.51 11.07
CA GLU A 85 -11.98 -0.01 10.15
C GLU A 85 -12.58 -1.10 9.26
N ARG A 86 -11.81 -2.15 8.93
CA ARG A 86 -12.31 -3.33 8.19
C ARG A 86 -13.49 -4.03 8.88
N TRP A 87 -13.56 -3.95 10.20
CA TRP A 87 -14.65 -4.49 10.99
C TRP A 87 -15.55 -3.43 11.58
N GLU A 88 -15.13 -2.18 11.71
CA GLU A 88 -15.91 -1.12 12.37
C GLU A 88 -16.71 -0.26 11.38
N ASP A 89 -16.08 0.18 10.29
CA ASP A 89 -16.73 1.01 9.26
C ASP A 89 -17.77 0.20 8.47
N ALA A 90 -18.94 0.79 8.22
CA ALA A 90 -20.04 0.07 7.58
C ALA A 90 -19.76 -0.29 6.11
N ASN A 91 -19.07 0.57 5.37
CA ASN A 91 -18.75 0.32 3.97
C ASN A 91 -17.53 -0.60 3.86
N PHE A 92 -16.50 -0.37 4.67
CA PHE A 92 -15.33 -1.26 4.67
C PHE A 92 -15.71 -2.68 5.08
N ARG A 93 -16.53 -2.86 6.11
CA ARG A 93 -17.06 -4.18 6.50
C ARG A 93 -17.87 -4.85 5.41
N ARG A 94 -18.62 -4.09 4.59
CA ARG A 94 -19.35 -4.63 3.43
C ARG A 94 -18.43 -5.12 2.32
N CYS A 95 -17.19 -4.62 2.23
CA CYS A 95 -16.19 -5.19 1.30
C CYS A 95 -15.93 -6.68 1.59
N PHE A 96 -16.21 -7.14 2.82
CA PHE A 96 -15.99 -8.52 3.26
C PHE A 96 -17.31 -9.24 3.62
N GLN A 97 -18.46 -8.76 3.12
CA GLN A 97 -19.76 -9.32 3.49
C GLN A 97 -19.94 -10.79 3.11
N ASP A 98 -19.37 -11.22 1.99
CA ASP A 98 -19.42 -12.62 1.56
C ASP A 98 -18.67 -13.52 2.54
N ILE A 99 -17.55 -13.04 3.09
CA ILE A 99 -16.81 -13.73 4.18
C ILE A 99 -17.66 -13.79 5.45
N LEU A 100 -18.16 -12.64 5.90
CA LEU A 100 -18.88 -12.51 7.18
C LEU A 100 -20.24 -13.22 7.19
N SER A 101 -20.83 -13.46 6.01
CA SER A 101 -22.06 -14.26 5.85
C SER A 101 -21.81 -15.77 5.72
N GLY A 102 -20.55 -16.22 5.77
CA GLY A 102 -20.17 -17.62 5.65
C GLY A 102 -19.91 -18.11 4.22
N ASN A 103 -20.15 -17.26 3.21
CA ASN A 103 -19.93 -17.55 1.80
C ASN A 103 -18.54 -17.11 1.31
N TRP A 104 -17.50 -17.28 2.13
CA TRP A 104 -16.17 -16.71 1.88
C TRP A 104 -15.56 -17.08 0.53
N ARG A 105 -15.94 -18.21 -0.08
CA ARG A 105 -15.51 -18.61 -1.43
C ARG A 105 -16.07 -17.74 -2.56
N GLN A 106 -17.12 -16.98 -2.28
CA GLN A 106 -17.69 -15.99 -3.20
C GLN A 106 -17.05 -14.61 -3.03
N HIS A 107 -16.21 -14.43 -2.01
CA HIS A 107 -15.49 -13.18 -1.78
C HIS A 107 -14.61 -12.86 -2.99
N ASP A 108 -14.84 -11.69 -3.55
CA ASP A 108 -14.02 -11.14 -4.62
C ASP A 108 -13.18 -9.98 -4.09
N PRO A 109 -11.86 -10.15 -3.94
CA PRO A 109 -10.95 -9.08 -3.54
C PRO A 109 -11.00 -7.85 -4.45
N TYR A 110 -11.31 -8.04 -5.73
CA TYR A 110 -11.31 -7.02 -6.78
C TYR A 110 -12.65 -6.27 -6.91
N GLY A 111 -13.63 -6.57 -6.06
CA GLY A 111 -14.88 -5.84 -5.96
C GLY A 111 -14.66 -4.42 -5.45
N LEU A 112 -15.11 -3.42 -6.22
CA LEU A 112 -14.83 -2.02 -5.97
C LEU A 112 -15.91 -1.28 -5.17
N GLU A 113 -17.18 -1.67 -5.32
CA GLU A 113 -18.35 -0.87 -4.90
C GLU A 113 -18.26 -0.33 -3.48
N HIS A 114 -18.07 -1.22 -2.51
CA HIS A 114 -18.03 -0.83 -1.11
C HIS A 114 -16.71 -0.17 -0.70
N ARG A 115 -15.63 -0.37 -1.48
CA ARG A 115 -14.32 0.23 -1.23
C ARG A 115 -14.31 1.73 -1.52
N LEU A 116 -15.14 2.17 -2.46
CA LEU A 116 -15.23 3.58 -2.85
C LEU A 116 -15.77 4.46 -1.72
N ASP A 117 -16.63 3.90 -0.86
CA ASP A 117 -17.24 4.60 0.27
C ASP A 117 -16.64 4.15 1.62
N ALA A 118 -15.64 3.27 1.60
CA ALA A 118 -14.99 2.74 2.79
C ALA A 118 -14.11 3.80 3.45
N ARG A 119 -14.28 3.99 4.76
CA ARG A 119 -13.41 4.87 5.53
C ARG A 119 -12.23 4.06 6.08
N SER A 120 -11.06 4.23 5.48
CA SER A 120 -9.80 3.62 5.96
C SER A 120 -9.21 4.27 7.21
N SER A 121 -9.76 5.40 7.65
CA SER A 121 -9.34 6.13 8.85
C SER A 121 -10.56 6.65 9.60
N LEU A 122 -10.91 6.01 10.72
CA LEU A 122 -11.96 6.52 11.62
C LEU A 122 -11.39 7.45 12.69
N TYR A 123 -10.11 7.27 13.02
CA TYR A 123 -9.47 7.85 14.21
C TYR A 123 -8.39 8.92 13.90
N GLY A 124 -8.18 9.24 12.63
CA GLY A 124 -7.24 10.29 12.22
C GLY A 124 -5.79 10.03 12.65
N ARG A 125 -5.37 8.76 12.70
CA ARG A 125 -4.00 8.40 13.11
C ARG A 125 -2.98 8.99 12.12
N PRO A 126 -1.83 9.51 12.61
CA PRO A 126 -0.83 10.12 11.75
C PRO A 126 -0.23 9.13 10.74
N SER A 127 0.27 9.66 9.62
CA SER A 127 0.97 8.90 8.57
C SER A 127 0.11 7.83 7.87
N GLN A 128 -1.21 8.03 7.80
CA GLN A 128 -2.10 7.21 7.00
C GLN A 128 -2.31 7.83 5.62
N ALA A 129 -2.36 6.99 4.58
CA ALA A 129 -2.78 7.42 3.26
C ALA A 129 -4.28 7.78 3.29
N THR A 130 -4.64 8.96 2.79
CA THR A 130 -6.03 9.44 2.69
C THR A 130 -6.65 9.20 1.31
N VAL A 131 -5.98 8.38 0.49
CA VAL A 131 -6.40 7.95 -0.85
C VAL A 131 -6.79 6.47 -0.89
N PHE A 132 -7.68 6.12 -1.82
CA PHE A 132 -7.90 4.74 -2.22
C PHE A 132 -6.86 4.32 -3.26
N ARG A 133 -6.06 3.30 -2.93
CA ARG A 133 -5.08 2.68 -3.82
C ARG A 133 -5.62 1.31 -4.21
N THR A 134 -5.72 1.02 -5.50
CA THR A 134 -6.04 -0.32 -5.99
C THR A 134 -4.85 -1.25 -5.72
N PHE A 135 -3.67 -0.81 -6.12
CA PHE A 135 -2.42 -1.48 -5.84
C PHE A 135 -1.47 -0.53 -5.14
N GLN A 136 -0.78 -1.04 -4.13
CA GLN A 136 0.49 -0.46 -3.74
C GLN A 136 1.55 -0.87 -4.77
N GLY A 137 2.64 -0.11 -4.85
CA GLY A 137 3.69 -0.43 -5.81
C GLY A 137 4.94 0.40 -5.61
N TRP A 138 6.01 -0.06 -6.22
CA TRP A 138 7.26 0.67 -6.31
C TRP A 138 7.99 0.43 -7.63
N LEU A 139 8.79 1.42 -8.00
CA LEU A 139 9.76 1.40 -9.11
C LEU A 139 11.15 1.08 -8.54
N ALA A 140 11.82 0.06 -9.08
CA ALA A 140 13.19 -0.28 -8.76
C ALA A 140 14.14 0.83 -9.24
N MET A 141 15.02 1.29 -8.35
CA MET A 141 16.13 2.21 -8.68
C MET A 141 17.49 1.52 -8.58
N SER A 142 17.53 0.27 -8.12
CA SER A 142 18.71 -0.57 -8.02
C SER A 142 18.37 -2.01 -8.40
N GLU A 143 19.39 -2.80 -8.70
CA GLU A 143 19.26 -4.25 -8.75
C GLU A 143 19.01 -4.79 -7.33
N THR A 144 18.02 -5.67 -7.15
CA THR A 144 17.72 -6.28 -5.84
C THR A 144 17.09 -7.65 -6.04
N ALA A 145 17.61 -8.66 -5.34
CA ALA A 145 17.15 -10.05 -5.38
C ALA A 145 16.58 -10.50 -4.00
N PRO A 146 15.95 -11.68 -3.92
CA PRO A 146 15.67 -12.32 -2.63
C PRO A 146 16.90 -12.33 -1.72
N THR A 147 16.68 -12.19 -0.42
CA THR A 147 17.67 -11.99 0.66
C THR A 147 18.42 -10.65 0.64
N GLN A 148 18.12 -9.76 -0.31
CA GLN A 148 18.75 -8.45 -0.42
C GLN A 148 17.87 -7.31 0.12
N GLY A 149 17.02 -7.62 1.09
CA GLY A 149 16.20 -6.63 1.76
C GLY A 149 14.97 -6.20 0.95
N THR A 150 14.48 -7.11 0.09
CA THR A 150 13.37 -6.85 -0.83
C THR A 150 12.00 -7.03 -0.16
N LEU A 151 10.92 -6.85 -0.92
CA LEU A 151 9.53 -7.07 -0.49
C LEU A 151 9.24 -8.58 -0.37
N ARG A 152 8.49 -8.99 0.66
CA ARG A 152 7.80 -10.28 0.72
C ARG A 152 6.29 -10.06 0.72
N VAL A 153 5.56 -10.99 0.10
CA VAL A 153 4.09 -10.99 0.07
C VAL A 153 3.54 -12.35 0.45
N PHE A 154 2.37 -12.39 1.07
CA PHE A 154 1.56 -13.61 1.16
C PHE A 154 0.78 -13.75 -0.16
N PRO A 155 1.08 -14.74 -1.01
CA PRO A 155 0.66 -14.75 -2.41
C PRO A 155 -0.78 -15.27 -2.64
N ASP A 156 -1.69 -15.05 -1.69
CA ASP A 156 -3.11 -15.35 -1.85
C ASP A 156 -3.98 -14.36 -1.06
N VAL A 157 -4.45 -13.34 -1.77
CA VAL A 157 -5.25 -12.25 -1.18
C VAL A 157 -6.67 -12.71 -0.79
N ALA A 158 -7.23 -13.70 -1.48
CA ALA A 158 -8.58 -14.20 -1.18
C ALA A 158 -8.56 -15.00 0.12
N LEU A 159 -7.61 -15.92 0.26
CA LEU A 159 -7.43 -16.70 1.48
C LEU A 159 -6.99 -15.84 2.65
N SER A 160 -6.05 -14.89 2.46
CA SER A 160 -5.64 -14.00 3.54
C SER A 160 -6.78 -13.12 4.01
N ASN A 161 -7.61 -12.59 3.11
CA ASN A 161 -8.81 -11.82 3.47
C ASN A 161 -9.77 -12.66 4.30
N ALA A 162 -10.13 -13.85 3.82
CA ALA A 162 -11.05 -14.75 4.54
C ALA A 162 -10.53 -15.09 5.93
N TYR A 163 -9.25 -15.46 6.03
CA TYR A 163 -8.63 -15.83 7.30
C TYR A 163 -8.57 -14.65 8.26
N THR A 164 -8.02 -13.50 7.83
CA THR A 164 -7.87 -12.31 8.68
C THR A 164 -9.21 -11.79 9.16
N ILE A 165 -10.22 -11.66 8.28
CA ILE A 165 -11.52 -11.10 8.64
C ILE A 165 -12.28 -12.01 9.62
N LEU A 166 -12.19 -13.34 9.47
CA LEU A 166 -12.83 -14.28 10.39
C LEU A 166 -12.05 -14.47 11.70
N ARG A 167 -10.74 -14.21 11.70
CA ARG A 167 -9.83 -14.49 12.82
C ARG A 167 -10.34 -14.05 14.20
N PRO A 168 -10.92 -12.84 14.38
CA PRO A 168 -11.39 -12.38 15.70
C PRO A 168 -12.45 -13.26 16.34
N PHE A 169 -13.24 -13.97 15.52
CA PHE A 169 -14.38 -14.78 15.96
C PHE A 169 -14.03 -16.24 16.26
N PHE A 170 -12.79 -16.67 16.04
CA PHE A 170 -12.34 -18.04 16.31
C PHE A 170 -11.23 -18.06 17.36
N ARG A 171 -11.35 -18.89 18.39
CA ARG A 171 -10.37 -18.99 19.48
C ARG A 171 -9.80 -20.39 19.58
N PRO A 172 -8.51 -20.54 19.89
CA PRO A 172 -7.92 -21.85 20.07
C PRO A 172 -8.48 -22.47 21.36
N THR A 173 -8.71 -23.79 21.34
CA THR A 173 -9.08 -24.58 22.52
C THR A 173 -7.89 -25.34 23.11
N VAL A 174 -6.72 -25.14 22.53
CA VAL A 174 -5.41 -25.66 22.96
C VAL A 174 -4.42 -24.50 23.07
N PRO A 175 -3.30 -24.66 23.80
CA PRO A 175 -2.23 -23.66 23.82
C PRO A 175 -1.70 -23.31 22.40
N LEU A 176 -1.23 -22.07 22.20
CA LEU A 176 -0.75 -21.59 20.90
C LEU A 176 0.50 -22.33 20.40
N ASP A 177 1.30 -22.89 21.31
CA ASP A 177 2.49 -23.70 21.05
C ASP A 177 2.18 -25.21 20.88
N SER A 178 0.90 -25.59 20.91
CA SER A 178 0.49 -26.98 20.67
C SER A 178 0.82 -27.43 19.25
N ALA A 179 1.32 -28.66 19.10
CA ALA A 179 1.50 -29.30 17.80
C ALA A 179 0.19 -29.44 17.00
N ASP A 180 -0.96 -29.44 17.69
CA ASP A 180 -2.28 -29.57 17.08
C ASP A 180 -2.96 -28.21 16.84
N ILE A 181 -2.25 -27.08 16.98
CA ILE A 181 -2.82 -25.72 16.82
C ILE A 181 -3.42 -25.47 15.42
N LEU A 182 -3.02 -26.25 14.41
CA LEU A 182 -3.53 -26.13 13.04
C LEU A 182 -4.79 -26.97 12.78
N ASP A 183 -5.18 -27.85 13.70
CA ASP A 183 -6.36 -28.69 13.54
C ASP A 183 -7.64 -27.87 13.78
N ALA A 184 -8.54 -27.84 12.80
CA ALA A 184 -9.80 -27.10 12.86
C ALA A 184 -10.66 -27.47 14.09
N LYS A 185 -10.56 -28.71 14.60
CA LYS A 185 -11.30 -29.13 15.80
C LYS A 185 -10.85 -28.39 17.06
N ASN A 186 -9.63 -27.85 17.04
CA ASN A 186 -9.04 -27.10 18.14
C ASN A 186 -9.34 -25.59 18.05
N TRP A 187 -10.31 -25.20 17.23
CA TRP A 187 -10.80 -23.83 17.10
C TRP A 187 -12.31 -23.80 17.29
N LYS A 188 -12.77 -22.90 18.15
CA LYS A 188 -14.21 -22.69 18.37
C LYS A 188 -14.61 -21.26 18.00
N PHE A 189 -15.84 -21.11 17.52
CA PHE A 189 -16.46 -19.79 17.38
C PHE A 189 -16.68 -19.19 18.77
N ASP A 190 -16.18 -17.98 19.00
CA ASP A 190 -16.24 -17.30 20.28
C ASP A 190 -16.22 -15.77 20.07
N ILE A 191 -17.31 -15.13 20.49
CA ILE A 191 -17.53 -13.67 20.40
C ILE A 191 -17.62 -13.02 21.77
N SER A 192 -17.22 -13.73 22.83
CA SER A 192 -17.30 -13.23 24.20
C SER A 192 -16.27 -12.15 24.54
N THR A 193 -15.25 -11.99 23.69
CA THR A 193 -14.15 -11.03 23.89
C THR A 193 -14.11 -9.96 22.81
N PRO A 194 -13.68 -8.74 23.13
CA PRO A 194 -13.53 -7.66 22.15
C PRO A 194 -12.20 -7.71 21.37
N ASP A 195 -11.39 -8.78 21.48
CA ASP A 195 -10.06 -8.76 20.86
C ASP A 195 -10.11 -8.99 19.35
N PHE A 196 -9.29 -8.22 18.63
CA PHE A 196 -9.03 -8.39 17.21
C PHE A 196 -7.56 -8.74 17.00
N PRO A 197 -7.20 -10.04 16.85
CA PRO A 197 -5.82 -10.46 16.70
C PRO A 197 -5.10 -9.73 15.55
N GLY A 198 -3.93 -9.18 15.83
CA GLY A 198 -3.14 -8.41 14.86
C GLY A 198 -3.57 -6.94 14.72
N ILE A 199 -4.57 -6.49 15.48
CA ILE A 199 -4.92 -5.08 15.64
C ILE A 199 -4.39 -4.58 16.98
N ARG A 200 -3.62 -3.49 16.95
CA ARG A 200 -3.02 -2.88 18.13
C ARG A 200 -3.57 -1.47 18.31
N SER A 201 -3.92 -1.11 19.54
CA SER A 201 -4.21 0.29 19.87
C SER A 201 -2.93 1.11 19.80
N GLN A 202 -2.97 2.26 19.13
CA GLN A 202 -1.85 3.16 18.92
C GLN A 202 -2.32 4.61 19.04
N GLY A 203 -2.09 5.21 20.22
CA GLY A 203 -2.52 6.57 20.51
C GLY A 203 -4.04 6.70 20.46
N THR A 204 -4.55 7.50 19.51
CA THR A 204 -5.98 7.75 19.35
C THR A 204 -6.69 6.78 18.42
N GLY A 205 -5.98 5.85 17.80
CA GLY A 205 -6.55 4.92 16.82
C GLY A 205 -5.90 3.54 16.86
N PHE A 206 -5.98 2.83 15.74
CA PHE A 206 -5.52 1.45 15.64
C PHE A 206 -4.51 1.25 14.50
N GLU A 207 -3.64 0.27 14.68
CA GLU A 207 -2.64 -0.19 13.71
C GLU A 207 -2.83 -1.68 13.41
N GLY A 208 -2.53 -2.08 12.18
CA GLY A 208 -2.77 -3.42 11.66
C GLY A 208 -3.70 -3.39 10.45
N PRO A 209 -4.16 -4.55 9.96
CA PRO A 209 -3.84 -5.90 10.44
C PRO A 209 -2.35 -6.25 10.36
N MET A 210 -1.79 -6.80 11.44
CA MET A 210 -0.40 -7.28 11.55
C MET A 210 -0.38 -8.75 11.97
N PRO A 211 -0.46 -9.70 11.04
CA PRO A 211 -0.40 -11.11 11.38
C PRO A 211 0.99 -11.54 11.88
N THR A 212 1.01 -12.46 12.83
CA THR A 212 2.22 -13.11 13.37
C THR A 212 1.98 -14.62 13.43
N PRO A 213 3.03 -15.46 13.55
CA PRO A 213 2.85 -16.90 13.74
C PRO A 213 1.90 -17.23 14.90
N ASP A 214 2.04 -16.56 16.05
CA ASP A 214 1.18 -16.82 17.22
C ASP A 214 -0.28 -16.38 17.00
N LEU A 215 -0.48 -15.22 16.38
CA LEU A 215 -1.81 -14.66 16.19
C LEU A 215 -2.54 -15.30 15.00
N HIS A 216 -1.81 -15.77 14.00
CA HIS A 216 -2.29 -16.23 12.70
C HIS A 216 -1.56 -17.51 12.24
N PRO A 217 -1.57 -18.61 13.03
CA PRO A 217 -0.68 -19.76 12.80
C PRO A 217 -0.92 -20.47 11.46
N HIS A 218 -2.16 -20.52 10.99
CA HIS A 218 -2.50 -21.16 9.72
C HIS A 218 -1.96 -20.43 8.50
N MET A 219 -1.56 -19.15 8.64
CA MET A 219 -0.88 -18.46 7.56
C MET A 219 0.54 -18.99 7.36
N ARG A 220 1.17 -19.63 8.36
CA ARG A 220 2.54 -20.18 8.30
C ARG A 220 3.52 -19.18 7.67
N LEU A 221 3.50 -17.94 8.16
CA LEU A 221 4.13 -16.78 7.50
C LEU A 221 5.60 -16.99 7.18
N GLU A 222 6.32 -17.77 7.99
CA GLU A 222 7.73 -18.08 7.76
C GLU A 222 7.94 -18.89 6.47
N GLU A 223 6.97 -19.74 6.12
CA GLU A 223 7.03 -20.65 4.97
C GLU A 223 6.31 -20.10 3.73
N THR A 224 5.26 -19.31 3.91
CA THR A 224 4.35 -18.89 2.82
C THR A 224 4.63 -17.50 2.28
N MET A 225 5.26 -16.63 3.08
CA MET A 225 5.65 -15.29 2.61
C MET A 225 6.73 -15.44 1.55
N THR A 226 6.45 -14.98 0.34
CA THR A 226 7.33 -15.14 -0.83
C THR A 226 8.02 -13.82 -1.13
N SER A 227 9.36 -13.84 -1.25
CA SER A 227 10.12 -12.68 -1.72
C SER A 227 9.83 -12.41 -3.19
N VAL A 228 9.77 -11.13 -3.56
CA VAL A 228 9.68 -10.75 -4.97
C VAL A 228 10.92 -11.25 -5.72
N PRO A 229 10.78 -11.62 -7.00
CA PRO A 229 11.91 -12.06 -7.81
C PRO A 229 12.96 -10.95 -7.94
N LYS A 230 14.12 -11.30 -8.49
CA LYS A 230 15.15 -10.32 -8.82
C LYS A 230 14.56 -9.23 -9.73
N VAL A 231 14.76 -7.98 -9.32
CA VAL A 231 14.40 -6.77 -10.07
C VAL A 231 15.66 -6.01 -10.47
N ASN A 232 15.57 -5.27 -11.58
CA ASN A 232 16.57 -4.36 -12.09
C ASN A 232 16.01 -2.93 -12.11
N PRO A 233 16.85 -1.88 -12.17
CA PRO A 233 16.37 -0.51 -12.32
C PRO A 233 15.38 -0.37 -13.48
N GLY A 234 14.23 0.25 -13.23
CA GLY A 234 13.13 0.37 -14.20
C GLY A 234 12.01 -0.67 -14.05
N ASP A 235 12.27 -1.80 -13.39
CA ASP A 235 11.22 -2.77 -13.08
C ASP A 235 10.24 -2.21 -12.04
N MET A 236 8.96 -2.55 -12.17
CA MET A 236 7.93 -2.19 -11.20
C MET A 236 7.28 -3.41 -10.57
N VAL A 237 7.03 -3.35 -9.27
CA VAL A 237 6.34 -4.38 -8.51
C VAL A 237 5.08 -3.80 -7.90
N PHE A 238 3.98 -4.52 -8.04
CA PHE A 238 2.67 -4.13 -7.52
C PHE A 238 2.03 -5.25 -6.70
N TRP A 239 1.29 -4.89 -5.65
CA TRP A 239 0.49 -5.81 -4.86
C TRP A 239 -0.86 -5.18 -4.50
N HIS A 240 -1.90 -6.02 -4.53
CA HIS A 240 -3.27 -5.60 -4.24
C HIS A 240 -3.35 -4.97 -2.84
N CYS A 241 -4.22 -3.97 -2.63
CA CYS A 241 -4.27 -3.17 -1.41
C CYS A 241 -4.49 -3.96 -0.10
N ASP A 242 -5.14 -5.13 -0.18
CA ASP A 242 -5.31 -6.07 0.95
C ASP A 242 -4.27 -7.20 1.05
N VAL A 243 -3.23 -7.22 0.21
CA VAL A 243 -2.18 -8.25 0.31
C VAL A 243 -1.36 -8.04 1.58
N VAL A 244 -1.23 -9.09 2.38
CA VAL A 244 -0.27 -9.13 3.49
C VAL A 244 1.13 -9.07 2.91
N HIS A 245 1.91 -8.09 3.36
CA HIS A 245 3.26 -7.87 2.86
C HIS A 245 4.20 -7.47 3.99
N SER A 246 5.49 -7.66 3.77
CA SER A 246 6.56 -7.30 4.70
C SER A 246 7.83 -6.94 3.94
N VAL A 247 8.83 -6.42 4.63
CA VAL A 247 10.18 -6.30 4.07
C VAL A 247 11.04 -7.41 4.65
N GLU A 248 11.94 -8.00 3.86
CA GLU A 248 12.91 -8.97 4.37
C GLU A 248 13.71 -8.38 5.53
N MET A 249 13.86 -9.13 6.63
CA MET A 249 14.56 -8.62 7.81
C MET A 249 16.05 -8.38 7.53
N GLU A 250 16.67 -9.21 6.70
CA GLU A 250 18.08 -9.15 6.37
C GLU A 250 18.32 -8.55 4.98
N HIS A 251 19.51 -8.00 4.78
CA HIS A 251 20.01 -7.59 3.49
C HIS A 251 21.46 -8.07 3.36
N THR A 252 21.63 -9.25 2.75
CA THR A 252 22.92 -9.95 2.60
C THR A 252 23.61 -9.68 1.25
N GLY A 253 23.04 -8.78 0.43
CA GLY A 253 23.63 -8.29 -0.80
C GLY A 253 24.78 -7.30 -0.57
N ASN A 254 25.40 -6.85 -1.67
CA ASN A 254 26.57 -5.95 -1.63
C ASN A 254 26.26 -4.51 -2.05
N ASN A 255 25.06 -4.24 -2.56
CA ASN A 255 24.64 -2.95 -3.11
C ASN A 255 23.41 -2.43 -2.38
N ASP A 256 23.13 -1.13 -2.47
CA ASP A 256 21.91 -0.57 -1.90
C ASP A 256 20.66 -1.14 -2.58
N SER A 257 19.61 -1.42 -1.78
CA SER A 257 18.25 -1.69 -2.26
C SER A 257 17.48 -0.36 -2.28
N ALA A 258 17.36 0.25 -3.45
CA ALA A 258 16.71 1.54 -3.67
C ALA A 258 15.40 1.39 -4.47
N VAL A 259 14.31 1.95 -3.96
CA VAL A 259 12.98 1.95 -4.61
C VAL A 259 12.26 3.28 -4.45
N MET A 260 11.44 3.64 -5.43
CA MET A 260 10.51 4.78 -5.35
C MET A 260 9.07 4.26 -5.22
N TYR A 261 8.33 4.70 -4.19
CA TYR A 261 6.94 4.27 -4.02
C TYR A 261 6.04 4.98 -5.02
N ILE A 262 5.34 4.19 -5.83
CA ILE A 262 4.42 4.63 -6.88
C ILE A 262 3.24 3.65 -6.91
N PRO A 263 2.16 3.92 -6.17
CA PRO A 263 0.95 3.08 -6.19
C PRO A 263 0.12 3.31 -7.46
N ALA A 264 -0.80 2.39 -7.73
CA ALA A 264 -1.86 2.58 -8.72
C ALA A 264 -3.06 3.27 -8.06
N LEU A 265 -3.42 4.46 -8.55
CA LEU A 265 -4.61 5.20 -8.13
C LEU A 265 -5.57 5.40 -9.30
N PRO A 266 -6.83 4.97 -9.19
CA PRO A 266 -7.87 5.35 -10.13
C PRO A 266 -8.46 6.73 -9.77
N LYS A 267 -9.13 7.36 -10.74
CA LYS A 267 -9.97 8.52 -10.48
C LYS A 267 -11.21 8.09 -9.69
N THR A 268 -11.37 8.66 -8.51
CA THR A 268 -12.56 8.56 -7.65
C THR A 268 -12.81 9.92 -7.01
N PRO A 269 -14.03 10.21 -6.51
CA PRO A 269 -14.29 11.47 -5.82
C PRO A 269 -13.31 11.75 -4.66
N GLN A 270 -12.98 10.72 -3.86
CA GLN A 270 -12.01 10.83 -2.77
C GLN A 270 -10.60 11.12 -3.29
N ASN A 271 -10.14 10.36 -4.29
CA ASN A 271 -8.79 10.54 -4.83
C ASN A 271 -8.64 11.89 -5.53
N SER A 272 -9.63 12.33 -6.32
CA SER A 272 -9.61 13.65 -6.95
C SER A 272 -9.55 14.77 -5.93
N THR A 273 -10.28 14.65 -4.81
CA THR A 273 -10.19 15.61 -3.70
C THR A 273 -8.77 15.70 -3.12
N TYR A 274 -8.11 14.55 -2.96
CA TYR A 274 -6.72 14.51 -2.49
C TYR A 274 -5.74 15.14 -3.49
N ILE A 275 -5.87 14.81 -4.78
CA ILE A 275 -4.99 15.33 -5.84
C ILE A 275 -5.03 16.85 -5.89
N THR A 276 -6.19 17.48 -5.70
CA THR A 276 -6.28 18.95 -5.60
C THR A 276 -5.43 19.52 -4.46
N LYS A 277 -5.42 18.88 -3.29
CA LYS A 277 -4.60 19.31 -2.14
C LYS A 277 -3.12 19.05 -2.39
N GLN A 278 -2.77 17.90 -2.97
CA GLN A 278 -1.41 17.57 -3.34
C GLN A 278 -0.84 18.54 -4.38
N LEU A 279 -1.67 18.97 -5.35
CA LEU A 279 -1.27 19.96 -6.34
C LEU A 279 -0.89 21.28 -5.66
N GLN A 280 -1.65 21.73 -4.65
CA GLN A 280 -1.32 22.94 -3.91
C GLN A 280 0.05 22.83 -3.22
N THR A 281 0.32 21.71 -2.53
CA THR A 281 1.63 21.52 -1.87
C THR A 281 2.77 21.35 -2.88
N PHE A 282 2.50 20.73 -4.03
CA PHE A 282 3.47 20.60 -5.11
C PHE A 282 3.90 21.98 -5.64
N LEU A 283 2.93 22.87 -5.93
CA LEU A 283 3.20 24.21 -6.44
C LEU A 283 3.94 25.11 -5.43
N THR A 284 3.77 24.87 -4.12
CA THR A 284 4.46 25.61 -3.06
C THR A 284 5.75 24.94 -2.58
N GLY A 285 6.13 23.77 -3.13
CA GLY A 285 7.31 23.04 -2.70
C GLY A 285 7.21 22.42 -1.29
N GLU A 286 5.99 22.24 -0.80
CA GLU A 286 5.71 21.63 0.50
C GLU A 286 5.60 20.10 0.40
N ASN A 287 5.78 19.42 1.55
CA ASN A 287 5.54 17.99 1.62
C ASN A 287 4.05 17.67 1.31
N PRO A 288 3.75 16.54 0.65
CA PRO A 288 2.36 16.19 0.33
C PRO A 288 1.50 16.05 1.60
N PRO A 289 0.16 16.23 1.50
CA PRO A 289 -0.72 16.40 2.67
C PRO A 289 -0.68 15.25 3.70
N ASP A 290 -0.40 14.02 3.28
CA ASP A 290 -0.37 12.84 4.16
C ASP A 290 0.96 12.68 4.91
N PHE A 291 1.96 13.52 4.62
CA PHE A 291 3.27 13.47 5.24
C PHE A 291 3.50 14.64 6.20
N ALA A 292 4.34 14.39 7.21
CA ALA A 292 4.73 15.42 8.16
C ALA A 292 5.33 16.64 7.44
N LYS A 293 4.92 17.84 7.84
CA LYS A 293 5.44 19.10 7.28
C LYS A 293 6.96 19.19 7.42
N ALA A 294 7.58 19.92 6.48
CA ALA A 294 8.98 20.27 6.61
C ALA A 294 9.23 21.06 7.90
N LYS A 295 10.47 21.05 8.40
CA LYS A 295 10.80 21.89 9.56
C LYS A 295 10.81 23.35 9.07
N GLU A 296 10.41 24.29 9.90
CA GLU A 296 10.47 25.70 9.55
C GLU A 296 11.90 26.09 9.11
N GLY A 297 12.00 26.90 8.05
CA GLY A 297 13.28 27.29 7.45
C GLY A 297 13.96 26.23 6.57
N THR A 298 13.34 25.06 6.34
CA THR A 298 13.88 24.08 5.37
C THR A 298 13.71 24.63 3.95
N THR A 299 14.80 24.75 3.21
CA THR A 299 14.81 25.06 1.78
C THR A 299 15.33 23.88 0.97
N TYR A 300 14.77 23.66 -0.20
CA TYR A 300 15.17 22.61 -1.13
C TYR A 300 15.63 23.24 -2.44
N VAL A 301 16.67 22.65 -3.05
CA VAL A 301 17.14 23.00 -4.40
C VAL A 301 16.75 21.87 -5.34
N GLY A 302 16.38 22.18 -6.57
CA GLY A 302 16.01 21.18 -7.58
C GLY A 302 14.67 20.49 -7.29
N LEU A 303 13.71 21.22 -6.73
CA LEU A 303 12.33 20.73 -6.63
C LEU A 303 11.77 20.52 -8.03
N GLY A 304 11.02 19.43 -8.20
CA GLY A 304 10.26 19.22 -9.42
C GLY A 304 9.23 20.34 -9.60
N ALA A 305 9.04 20.76 -10.84
CA ALA A 305 8.18 21.87 -11.22
C ALA A 305 7.15 21.43 -12.25
N GLU A 306 6.14 22.27 -12.50
CA GLU A 306 5.13 22.01 -13.53
C GLU A 306 5.76 21.74 -14.91
N ALA A 307 6.89 22.38 -15.22
CA ALA A 307 7.63 22.20 -16.46
C ALA A 307 8.18 20.77 -16.67
N ASP A 308 8.31 19.98 -15.60
CA ASP A 308 8.74 18.58 -15.67
C ASP A 308 7.60 17.64 -16.14
N ILE A 309 6.36 18.15 -16.19
CA ILE A 309 5.15 17.39 -16.53
C ILE A 309 4.71 17.77 -17.94
N LYS A 310 5.25 17.05 -18.93
CA LYS A 310 5.13 17.39 -20.35
C LYS A 310 3.87 16.82 -21.00
N GLU A 311 3.50 15.60 -20.65
CA GLU A 311 2.44 14.87 -21.34
C GLU A 311 1.04 15.24 -20.82
N PRO A 312 0.03 15.41 -21.71
CA PRO A 312 -1.33 15.79 -21.29
C PRO A 312 -1.95 14.84 -20.25
N ILE A 313 -1.75 13.53 -20.42
CA ILE A 313 -2.24 12.52 -19.47
C ILE A 313 -1.60 12.67 -18.09
N SER A 314 -0.33 13.07 -18.03
CA SER A 314 0.40 13.29 -16.79
C SER A 314 -0.05 14.55 -16.07
N ARG A 315 -0.41 15.59 -16.83
CA ARG A 315 -1.02 16.81 -16.28
C ARG A 315 -2.36 16.47 -15.62
N ILE A 316 -3.22 15.70 -16.29
CA ILE A 316 -4.49 15.22 -15.71
C ILE A 316 -4.23 14.39 -14.45
N ALA A 317 -3.28 13.46 -14.49
CA ALA A 317 -2.96 12.59 -13.35
C ALA A 317 -2.48 13.36 -12.10
N MET A 318 -1.82 14.50 -12.31
CA MET A 318 -1.35 15.42 -11.26
C MET A 318 -2.37 16.50 -10.89
N GLY A 319 -3.56 16.52 -11.51
CA GLY A 319 -4.59 17.54 -11.28
C GLY A 319 -4.32 18.89 -11.94
N LEU A 320 -3.30 18.99 -12.79
CA LEU A 320 -2.95 20.21 -13.51
C LEU A 320 -3.96 20.51 -14.64
N PRO A 321 -4.17 21.79 -14.98
CA PRO A 321 -4.99 22.14 -16.13
C PRO A 321 -4.35 21.62 -17.42
N ILE A 322 -5.19 21.15 -18.35
CA ILE A 322 -4.74 20.81 -19.71
C ILE A 322 -4.33 22.12 -20.39
N GLN A 323 -3.09 22.21 -20.85
CA GLN A 323 -2.68 23.31 -21.71
C GLN A 323 -3.23 23.03 -23.11
N VAL A 324 -4.24 23.78 -23.52
CA VAL A 324 -4.67 23.80 -24.92
C VAL A 324 -3.71 24.73 -25.65
N ALA A 325 -3.00 24.20 -26.64
CA ALA A 325 -2.09 24.97 -27.50
C ALA A 325 -2.85 26.02 -28.31
#